data_AF-A0A8H6WSS8-F1
#
_entry.id   AF-A0A8H6WSS8-F1
#
_cell.length_a   1.000
_cell.length_b   1.000
_cell.length_c   1.000
_cell.angle_alpha   90.00
_cell.angle_beta   90.00
_cell.angle_gamma   90.00
#
_symmetry.space_group_name_H-M   'P 1'
#
loop_
_entity.id
_entity.type
_entity.pdbx_description
1 polymer ?
#
loop_
_entity_poly.entity_id
_entity_poly.type
_entity_poly.pdbx_seq_one_letter_code
_entity_poly.pdbx_strand_id
1 'polypeptide(L)'
;MRPPIPLPLSTAQERRLRTWLDDELLKLTRGHKKRSQPDSPLQTLASYLDAAQAILCMILRIPPVDPSGSLRTAYLLRLTSDVLGAIPGYAPVVGEVEALLDWLDDLDQSWVVVLQGQVWHPDTGAGDLEETVPEGEMMNGTTTTTISTSTVTQTDRTRLRGMIIGGSAALEEWVEEGGLLHVLVGDQDDEGDEDSGGTVQDAFGELFHRTLKELGELEGVLVPVADPDGDMDVDIMMDD
;
A
#
# COMPACT_ATOMS: atom_id res chain seq x y z
N MET A 1 1.62 7.37 29.58
CA MET A 1 1.20 5.95 29.68
C MET A 1 1.50 5.33 28.33
N ARG A 2 2.22 4.21 28.28
CA ARG A 2 2.49 3.53 26.99
C ARG A 2 1.16 2.97 26.47
N PRO A 3 0.79 3.20 25.20
CA PRO A 3 -0.38 2.58 24.60
C PRO A 3 -0.33 1.04 24.74
N PRO A 4 -1.49 0.38 24.88
CA PRO A 4 -1.55 -1.07 25.00
C PRO A 4 -1.14 -1.74 23.68
N ILE A 5 -0.24 -2.72 23.77
CA ILE A 5 0.24 -3.49 22.63
C ILE A 5 -0.96 -4.10 21.86
N PRO A 6 -1.06 -3.92 20.53
CA PRO A 6 -2.15 -4.48 19.74
C PRO A 6 -2.20 -5.99 19.86
N LEU A 7 -3.38 -6.53 20.19
CA LEU A 7 -3.61 -7.98 20.24
C LEU A 7 -4.12 -8.48 18.89
N PRO A 8 -3.76 -9.70 18.48
CA PRO A 8 -4.34 -10.31 17.29
C PRO A 8 -5.85 -10.48 17.45
N LEU A 9 -6.56 -10.48 16.33
CA LEU A 9 -7.98 -10.75 16.31
C LEU A 9 -8.25 -12.19 16.79
N SER A 10 -9.32 -12.37 17.58
CA SER A 10 -9.82 -13.72 17.84
C SER A 10 -10.31 -14.36 16.53
N THR A 11 -10.28 -15.69 16.44
CA THR A 11 -10.76 -16.44 15.26
C THR A 11 -12.19 -16.05 14.86
N ALA A 12 -13.06 -15.75 15.84
CA ALA A 12 -14.43 -15.32 15.57
C ALA A 12 -14.52 -13.89 15.03
N GLN A 13 -13.62 -12.99 15.44
CA GLN A 13 -13.51 -11.64 14.85
C GLN A 13 -12.94 -11.74 13.43
N GLU A 14 -11.86 -12.49 13.25
CA GLU A 14 -11.21 -12.67 11.95
C GLU A 14 -12.17 -13.26 10.91
N ARG A 15 -12.93 -14.30 11.27
CA ARG A 15 -13.94 -14.88 10.37
C ARG A 15 -15.00 -13.86 9.96
N ARG A 16 -15.52 -13.08 10.91
CA ARG A 16 -16.54 -12.05 10.62
C ARG A 16 -15.99 -10.95 9.73
N LEU A 17 -14.76 -10.52 10.00
CA LEU A 17 -14.06 -9.51 9.22
C LEU A 17 -13.82 -9.99 7.78
N ARG A 18 -13.32 -11.21 7.59
CA ARG A 18 -13.13 -11.83 6.27
C ARG A 18 -14.43 -11.83 5.47
N THR A 19 -15.52 -12.32 6.07
CA THR A 19 -16.84 -12.32 5.41
C THR A 19 -17.26 -10.91 4.99
N TRP A 20 -17.12 -9.94 5.88
CA TRP A 20 -17.47 -8.56 5.56
C TRP A 20 -16.59 -7.98 4.45
N LEU A 21 -15.27 -8.14 4.51
CA LEU A 21 -14.34 -7.64 3.50
C LEU A 21 -14.59 -8.29 2.14
N ASP A 22 -14.83 -9.61 2.10
CA ASP A 22 -15.13 -10.32 0.87
C ASP A 22 -16.45 -9.84 0.26
N ASP A 23 -17.48 -9.61 1.08
CA ASP A 23 -18.77 -9.08 0.64
C ASP A 23 -18.63 -7.65 0.11
N GLU A 24 -17.91 -6.76 0.80
CA GLU A 24 -17.71 -5.37 0.37
C GLU A 24 -16.84 -5.27 -0.89
N LEU A 25 -15.74 -6.02 -0.99
CA LEU A 25 -14.95 -6.09 -2.22
C LEU A 25 -15.77 -6.64 -3.39
N LEU A 26 -16.61 -7.65 -3.15
CA LEU A 26 -17.51 -8.17 -4.18
C LEU A 26 -18.55 -7.14 -4.62
N LYS A 27 -19.11 -6.35 -3.69
CA LYS A 27 -20.01 -5.24 -4.01
C LYS A 27 -19.28 -4.18 -4.82
N LEU A 28 -18.07 -3.81 -4.44
CA LEU A 28 -17.22 -2.85 -5.15
C LEU A 28 -16.99 -3.31 -6.60
N THR A 29 -16.51 -4.54 -6.81
CA THR A 29 -16.28 -5.09 -8.16
C THR A 29 -17.58 -5.16 -8.98
N ARG A 30 -18.70 -5.58 -8.38
CA ARG A 30 -19.99 -5.68 -9.07
C ARG A 30 -20.55 -4.30 -9.44
N GLY A 31 -20.46 -3.34 -8.53
CA GLY A 31 -20.89 -1.96 -8.75
C GLY A 31 -20.08 -1.33 -9.87
N HIS A 32 -18.76 -1.50 -9.87
CA HIS A 32 -17.89 -1.04 -10.95
C HIS A 32 -18.26 -1.68 -12.30
N LYS A 33 -18.47 -3.00 -12.36
CA LYS A 33 -18.89 -3.67 -13.62
C LYS A 33 -20.25 -3.20 -14.13
N LYS A 34 -21.11 -2.71 -13.23
CA LYS A 34 -22.44 -2.19 -13.55
C LYS A 34 -22.49 -0.66 -13.58
N ARG A 35 -21.35 0.05 -13.52
CA ARG A 35 -21.30 1.52 -13.41
C ARG A 35 -22.01 2.28 -14.54
N SER A 36 -22.23 1.66 -15.69
CA SER A 36 -23.00 2.25 -16.79
C SER A 36 -24.52 2.07 -16.65
N GLN A 37 -24.98 1.31 -15.65
CA GLN A 37 -26.39 1.10 -15.37
C GLN A 37 -26.92 2.22 -14.46
N PRO A 38 -28.11 2.77 -14.75
CA PRO A 38 -28.64 3.94 -14.05
C PRO A 38 -28.99 3.67 -12.57
N ASP A 39 -29.14 2.41 -12.18
CA ASP A 39 -29.39 1.96 -10.81
C ASP A 39 -28.11 1.56 -10.05
N SER A 40 -26.95 1.64 -10.69
CA SER A 40 -25.68 1.32 -10.02
C SER A 40 -25.34 2.40 -8.99
N PRO A 41 -24.93 2.02 -7.77
CA PRO A 41 -24.50 3.00 -6.76
C PRO A 41 -23.09 3.56 -7.03
N LEU A 42 -22.32 2.96 -7.94
CA LEU A 42 -20.92 3.32 -8.22
C LEU A 42 -20.75 3.85 -9.65
N GLN A 43 -21.64 4.74 -10.09
CA GLN A 43 -21.65 5.33 -11.44
C GLN A 43 -20.50 6.32 -11.67
N THR A 44 -20.09 7.03 -10.62
CA THR A 44 -19.05 8.07 -10.69
C THR A 44 -17.76 7.60 -10.03
N LEU A 45 -16.63 8.21 -10.39
CA LEU A 45 -15.36 7.89 -9.75
C LEU A 45 -15.41 8.25 -8.27
N ALA A 46 -15.99 9.40 -7.90
CA ALA A 46 -16.13 9.79 -6.50
C ALA A 46 -16.87 8.74 -5.65
N SER A 47 -18.02 8.24 -6.13
CA SER A 47 -18.78 7.20 -5.42
C SER A 47 -18.01 5.89 -5.27
N TYR A 48 -17.17 5.55 -6.25
CA TYR A 48 -16.29 4.39 -6.20
C TYR A 48 -15.16 4.57 -5.18
N LEU A 49 -14.50 5.74 -5.18
CA LEU A 49 -13.42 6.07 -4.25
C LEU A 49 -13.93 6.11 -2.80
N ASP A 50 -15.10 6.69 -2.54
CA ASP A 50 -15.73 6.67 -1.20
C ASP A 50 -15.95 5.24 -0.68
N ALA A 51 -16.45 4.36 -1.56
CA ALA A 51 -16.66 2.95 -1.22
C ALA A 51 -15.33 2.21 -0.99
N ALA A 52 -14.32 2.48 -1.81
CA ALA A 52 -12.98 1.93 -1.66
C ALA A 52 -12.30 2.42 -0.37
N GLN A 53 -12.47 3.70 -0.01
CA GLN A 53 -11.93 4.30 1.22
C GLN A 53 -12.50 3.64 2.47
N ALA A 54 -13.80 3.34 2.49
CA ALA A 54 -14.41 2.61 3.61
C ALA A 54 -13.77 1.22 3.82
N ILE A 55 -13.42 0.53 2.74
CA ILE A 55 -12.73 -0.76 2.79
C ILE A 55 -11.28 -0.58 3.25
N LEU A 56 -10.56 0.40 2.70
CA LEU A 56 -9.19 0.74 3.08
C LEU A 56 -9.09 1.01 4.59
N CYS A 57 -9.91 1.91 5.10
CA CYS A 57 -10.00 2.23 6.53
C CYS A 57 -10.24 0.98 7.39
N MET A 58 -11.02 0.01 6.92
CA MET A 58 -11.23 -1.23 7.66
C MET A 58 -10.05 -2.18 7.61
N ILE A 59 -9.37 -2.29 6.47
CA ILE A 59 -8.14 -3.08 6.33
C ILE A 59 -7.05 -2.52 7.26
N LEU A 60 -6.90 -1.20 7.33
CA LEU A 60 -5.88 -0.56 8.16
C LEU A 60 -6.08 -0.76 9.66
N ARG A 61 -7.33 -0.98 10.09
CA ARG A 61 -7.65 -1.32 11.50
C ARG A 61 -7.31 -2.76 11.88
N ILE A 62 -6.87 -3.59 10.93
CA ILE A 62 -6.40 -4.94 11.24
C ILE A 62 -5.07 -4.84 11.99
N PRO A 63 -4.93 -5.49 13.16
CA PRO A 63 -3.67 -5.45 13.91
C PRO A 63 -2.49 -5.95 13.07
N PRO A 64 -1.32 -5.28 13.09
CA PRO A 64 -0.13 -5.70 12.35
C PRO A 64 0.59 -6.93 12.98
N VAL A 65 -0.05 -7.61 13.93
CA VAL A 65 0.49 -8.76 14.66
C VAL A 65 -0.06 -10.06 14.10
N ASP A 66 0.75 -11.10 14.06
CA ASP A 66 0.31 -12.40 13.56
C ASP A 66 -0.70 -13.10 14.49
N PRO A 67 -1.68 -13.84 13.92
CA PRO A 67 -1.85 -14.14 12.48
C PRO A 67 -2.56 -13.02 11.68
N SER A 68 -3.06 -11.97 12.33
CA SER A 68 -3.88 -10.92 11.71
C SER A 68 -3.11 -10.06 10.70
N GLY A 69 -1.81 -9.85 10.89
CA GLY A 69 -1.00 -9.04 9.98
C GLY A 69 -0.96 -9.60 8.56
N SER A 70 -0.86 -10.93 8.39
CA SER A 70 -0.93 -11.56 7.06
C SER A 70 -2.27 -11.27 6.34
N LEU A 71 -3.36 -11.17 7.09
CA LEU A 71 -4.68 -10.84 6.57
C LEU A 71 -4.75 -9.39 6.09
N ARG A 72 -4.14 -8.47 6.84
CA ARG A 72 -4.02 -7.06 6.49
C ARG A 72 -3.34 -6.89 5.14
N THR A 73 -2.18 -7.51 4.97
CA THR A 73 -1.41 -7.49 3.72
C THR A 73 -2.22 -8.06 2.55
N ALA A 74 -2.83 -9.24 2.73
CA ALA A 74 -3.55 -9.92 1.66
C ALA A 74 -4.74 -9.09 1.13
N TYR A 75 -5.52 -8.47 2.02
CA TYR A 75 -6.63 -7.62 1.59
C TYR A 75 -6.17 -6.28 1.01
N LEU A 76 -5.10 -5.67 1.53
CA LEU A 76 -4.58 -4.43 0.96
C LEU A 76 -4.04 -4.64 -0.46
N LEU A 77 -3.33 -5.76 -0.70
CA LEU A 77 -2.91 -6.15 -2.06
C LEU A 77 -4.11 -6.28 -3.00
N ARG A 78 -5.19 -6.92 -2.54
CA ARG A 78 -6.41 -7.11 -3.34
C ARG A 78 -7.09 -5.77 -3.65
N LEU A 79 -7.28 -4.91 -2.65
CA LEU A 79 -7.89 -3.60 -2.84
C LEU A 79 -7.05 -2.75 -3.81
N THR A 80 -5.72 -2.74 -3.66
CA THR A 80 -4.80 -2.02 -4.55
C THR A 80 -4.97 -2.48 -6.00
N SER A 81 -4.98 -3.79 -6.23
CA SER A 81 -5.19 -4.36 -7.56
C SER A 81 -6.56 -3.98 -8.15
N ASP A 82 -7.62 -4.07 -7.34
CA ASP A 82 -8.99 -3.82 -7.79
C ASP A 82 -9.20 -2.34 -8.12
N VAL A 83 -8.64 -1.41 -7.32
CA VAL A 83 -8.80 0.03 -7.53
C VAL A 83 -7.99 0.52 -8.72
N LEU A 84 -6.69 0.22 -8.78
CA LEU A 84 -5.84 0.64 -9.90
C LEU A 84 -6.35 0.11 -11.25
N GLY A 85 -6.95 -1.09 -11.26
CA GLY A 85 -7.57 -1.66 -12.45
C GLY A 85 -8.96 -1.12 -12.79
N ALA A 86 -9.67 -0.50 -11.84
CA ALA A 86 -11.04 -0.02 -12.03
C ALA A 86 -11.11 1.45 -12.46
N ILE A 87 -10.20 2.30 -11.99
CA ILE A 87 -10.23 3.75 -12.23
C ILE A 87 -10.30 4.08 -13.73
N PRO A 88 -9.49 3.48 -14.64
CA PRO A 88 -9.59 3.78 -16.08
C PRO A 88 -10.95 3.45 -16.71
N GLY A 89 -11.79 2.69 -16.01
CA GLY A 89 -13.15 2.41 -16.45
C GLY A 89 -14.12 3.57 -16.29
N TYR A 90 -13.78 4.62 -15.55
CA TYR A 90 -14.61 5.81 -15.34
C TYR A 90 -14.28 6.91 -16.35
N ALA A 91 -15.25 7.78 -16.63
CA ALA A 91 -14.97 8.96 -17.45
C ALA A 91 -14.14 9.95 -16.62
N PRO A 92 -13.03 10.48 -17.16
CA PRO A 92 -12.21 11.47 -16.47
C PRO A 92 -12.99 12.78 -16.33
N VAL A 93 -13.17 13.24 -15.10
CA VAL A 93 -13.81 14.51 -14.75
C VAL A 93 -12.85 15.33 -13.89
N VAL A 94 -12.61 16.60 -14.26
CA VAL A 94 -11.64 17.52 -13.61
C VAL A 94 -11.69 17.44 -12.07
N GLY A 95 -12.86 17.65 -11.47
CA GLY A 95 -13.01 17.65 -10.01
C GLY A 95 -12.93 16.27 -9.33
N GLU A 96 -12.93 15.18 -10.09
CA GLU A 96 -12.74 13.83 -9.54
C GLU A 96 -11.27 13.39 -9.58
N VAL A 97 -10.41 14.08 -10.34
CA VAL A 97 -8.96 13.78 -10.40
C VAL A 97 -8.24 14.23 -9.13
N GLU A 98 -8.57 15.40 -8.58
CA GLU A 98 -7.99 15.84 -7.30
C GLU A 98 -8.35 14.86 -6.18
N ALA A 99 -9.62 14.46 -6.09
CA ALA A 99 -10.07 13.45 -5.14
C ALA A 99 -9.41 12.08 -5.34
N LEU A 100 -9.08 11.72 -6.58
CA LEU A 100 -8.32 10.52 -6.89
C LEU A 100 -6.87 10.62 -6.39
N LEU A 101 -6.20 11.75 -6.61
CA LEU A 101 -4.82 11.95 -6.15
C LEU A 101 -4.73 11.92 -4.63
N ASP A 102 -5.66 12.58 -3.93
CA ASP A 102 -5.76 12.51 -2.47
C ASP A 102 -5.95 11.07 -1.99
N TRP A 103 -6.82 10.32 -2.65
CA TRP A 103 -7.04 8.90 -2.34
C TRP A 103 -5.81 8.03 -2.60
N LEU A 104 -5.03 8.32 -3.66
CA LEU A 104 -3.79 7.61 -3.97
C LEU A 104 -2.67 7.94 -2.99
N ASP A 105 -2.58 9.18 -2.50
CA ASP A 105 -1.63 9.55 -1.43
C ASP A 105 -1.97 8.81 -0.12
N ASP A 106 -3.26 8.74 0.23
CA ASP A 106 -3.75 7.92 1.34
C ASP A 106 -3.36 6.45 1.19
N LEU A 107 -3.48 5.89 -0.02
CA LEU A 107 -3.09 4.52 -0.31
C LEU A 107 -1.57 4.31 -0.23
N ASP A 108 -0.78 5.26 -0.71
CA ASP A 108 0.69 5.24 -0.59
C ASP A 108 1.11 5.22 0.89
N GLN A 109 0.57 6.17 1.67
CA GLN A 109 0.82 6.23 3.10
C GLN A 109 0.38 4.96 3.83
N SER A 110 -0.78 4.41 3.45
CA SER A 110 -1.31 3.15 3.98
C SER A 110 -0.35 1.98 3.76
N TRP A 111 0.29 1.91 2.59
CA TRP A 111 1.25 0.88 2.28
C TRP A 111 2.53 1.01 3.09
N VAL A 112 3.06 2.21 3.29
CA VAL A 112 4.21 2.45 4.17
C VAL A 112 3.96 1.87 5.57
N VAL A 113 2.80 2.19 6.15
CA VAL A 113 2.41 1.69 7.49
C VAL A 113 2.34 0.16 7.52
N VAL A 114 1.83 -0.48 6.46
CA VAL A 114 1.76 -1.94 6.38
C VAL A 114 3.14 -2.57 6.20
N LEU A 115 3.99 -2.01 5.34
CA LEU A 115 5.34 -2.49 5.10
C LEU A 115 6.21 -2.40 6.35
N GLN A 116 6.00 -1.37 7.17
CA GLN A 116 6.70 -1.15 8.43
C GLN A 116 6.07 -1.90 9.62
N GLY A 117 4.96 -2.62 9.42
CA GLY A 117 4.27 -3.35 10.49
C GLY A 117 3.69 -2.44 11.58
N GLN A 118 3.38 -1.19 11.24
CA GLN A 118 2.89 -0.18 12.19
C GLN A 118 1.39 -0.26 12.42
N VAL A 119 0.96 0.27 13.57
CA VAL A 119 -0.46 0.48 13.88
C VAL A 119 -0.95 1.70 13.10
N TRP A 120 -2.13 1.58 12.50
CA TRP A 120 -2.80 2.71 11.87
C TRP A 120 -3.69 3.44 12.88
N HIS A 121 -3.54 4.77 12.96
CA HIS A 121 -4.40 5.61 13.77
C HIS A 121 -5.38 6.40 12.88
N PRO A 122 -6.69 6.13 12.98
CA PRO A 122 -7.68 6.76 12.11
C PRO A 122 -7.83 8.26 12.36
N ASP A 123 -7.45 8.75 13.54
CA ASP A 123 -7.58 10.17 13.90
C ASP A 123 -6.47 11.04 13.30
N THR A 124 -5.31 10.45 12.97
CA THR A 124 -4.15 11.17 12.42
C THR A 124 -3.91 10.88 10.94
N GLY A 125 -4.58 9.86 10.37
CA GLY A 125 -4.35 9.44 8.98
C GLY A 125 -2.93 8.94 8.72
N ALA A 126 -2.22 8.52 9.77
CA ALA A 126 -0.82 8.12 9.69
C ALA A 126 -0.52 6.93 10.61
N GLY A 127 0.57 6.21 10.28
CA GLY A 127 1.18 5.26 11.19
C GLY A 127 1.94 5.98 12.30
N ASP A 128 2.02 5.37 13.47
CA ASP A 128 2.84 5.90 14.56
C ASP A 128 4.31 5.50 14.36
N LEU A 129 5.17 6.49 14.10
CA LEU A 129 6.61 6.33 13.91
C LEU A 129 7.33 5.85 15.17
N GLU A 130 6.76 6.06 16.37
CA GLU A 130 7.33 5.64 17.65
C GLU A 130 6.76 4.29 18.16
N GLU A 131 5.67 3.78 17.58
CA GLU A 131 4.99 2.57 18.03
C GLU A 131 5.15 1.40 17.04
N THR A 132 6.39 0.94 16.87
CA THR A 132 6.62 -0.42 16.38
C THR A 132 6.16 -1.41 17.46
N VAL A 133 5.39 -2.42 17.07
CA VAL A 133 4.91 -3.42 18.03
C VAL A 133 6.13 -4.17 18.57
N PRO A 134 6.42 -4.11 19.89
CA PRO A 134 7.58 -4.78 20.44
C PRO A 134 7.40 -6.29 20.31
N GLU A 135 8.33 -6.93 19.60
CA GLU A 135 8.40 -8.40 19.54
C GLU A 135 8.68 -8.95 20.94
N GLY A 136 7.88 -9.92 21.38
CA GLY A 136 8.03 -10.45 22.73
C GLY A 136 6.97 -11.47 23.14
N GLU A 137 7.23 -12.11 24.28
CA GLU A 137 6.32 -13.06 24.90
C GLU A 137 5.32 -12.33 25.81
N MET A 138 4.03 -12.34 25.46
CA MET A 138 2.97 -11.92 26.38
C MET A 138 2.43 -13.14 27.14
N MET A 139 2.54 -13.10 28.47
CA MET A 139 1.99 -14.11 29.37
C MET A 139 0.58 -13.71 29.78
N ASN A 140 -0.45 -14.37 29.21
CA ASN A 140 -1.83 -14.21 29.68
C ASN A 140 -2.31 -15.50 30.34
N GLY A 141 -2.20 -15.56 31.67
CA GLY A 141 -2.87 -16.51 32.56
C GLY A 141 -2.47 -17.99 32.48
N THR A 142 -2.17 -18.51 31.30
CA THR A 142 -1.87 -19.93 31.05
C THR A 142 -1.14 -20.22 29.73
N THR A 143 -1.03 -19.23 28.82
CA THR A 143 -0.39 -19.40 27.51
C THR A 143 0.60 -18.27 27.24
N THR A 144 1.82 -18.64 26.85
CA THR A 144 2.81 -17.72 26.25
C THR A 144 2.43 -17.52 24.80
N THR A 145 2.01 -16.31 24.42
CA THR A 145 1.83 -15.95 23.01
C THR A 145 3.01 -15.11 22.59
N THR A 146 3.85 -15.67 21.71
CA THR A 146 4.89 -14.91 21.01
C THR A 146 4.20 -13.96 20.04
N ILE A 147 4.41 -12.67 20.22
CA ILE A 147 3.88 -11.64 19.33
C ILE A 147 4.99 -11.31 18.35
N SER A 148 4.75 -11.67 17.10
CA SER A 148 5.59 -11.29 15.97
C SER A 148 4.80 -10.30 15.12
N THR A 149 5.47 -9.22 14.72
CA THR A 149 4.96 -8.34 13.67
C THR A 149 4.99 -9.11 12.35
N SER A 150 3.88 -9.08 11.62
CA SER A 150 3.83 -9.72 10.31
C SER A 150 4.61 -8.87 9.32
N THR A 151 5.78 -9.32 8.90
CA THR A 151 6.52 -8.65 7.81
C THR A 151 5.95 -9.08 6.48
N VAL A 152 5.71 -8.11 5.58
CA VAL A 152 5.27 -8.39 4.20
C VAL A 152 6.31 -9.26 3.48
N THR A 153 5.86 -10.37 2.88
CA THR A 153 6.77 -11.33 2.22
C THR A 153 7.41 -10.74 0.98
N GLN A 154 8.60 -11.23 0.58
CA GLN A 154 9.25 -10.77 -0.66
C GLN A 154 8.36 -10.96 -1.90
N THR A 155 7.60 -12.06 -1.96
CA THR A 155 6.64 -12.31 -3.04
C THR A 155 5.57 -11.23 -3.10
N ASP A 156 5.01 -10.86 -1.93
CA ASP A 156 4.00 -9.81 -1.83
C ASP A 156 4.57 -8.43 -2.18
N ARG A 157 5.83 -8.15 -1.79
CA ARG A 157 6.56 -6.92 -2.16
C ARG A 157 6.77 -6.81 -3.66
N THR A 158 7.24 -7.88 -4.31
CA THR A 158 7.39 -7.93 -5.78
C THR A 158 6.04 -7.74 -6.48
N ARG A 159 4.99 -8.38 -5.96
CA ARG A 159 3.63 -8.23 -6.50
C ARG A 159 3.14 -6.79 -6.36
N LEU A 160 3.30 -6.17 -5.19
CA LEU A 160 2.93 -4.78 -4.95
C LEU A 160 3.65 -3.83 -5.91
N ARG A 161 4.96 -3.98 -6.06
CA ARG A 161 5.77 -3.18 -7.00
C ARG A 161 5.22 -3.26 -8.42
N GLY A 162 4.93 -4.47 -8.91
CA GLY A 162 4.36 -4.67 -10.24
C GLY A 162 3.00 -4.01 -10.42
N MET A 163 2.13 -4.08 -9.40
CA MET A 163 0.81 -3.44 -9.41
C MET A 163 0.91 -1.91 -9.43
N ILE A 164 1.80 -1.33 -8.63
CA ILE A 164 2.00 0.13 -8.57
C ILE A 164 2.54 0.65 -9.90
N ILE A 165 3.59 0.03 -10.45
CA ILE A 165 4.19 0.48 -11.72
C ILE A 165 3.19 0.36 -12.86
N GLY A 166 2.54 -0.80 -13.01
CA GLY A 166 1.57 -1.01 -14.08
C GLY A 166 0.31 -0.16 -13.92
N GLY A 167 -0.17 0.01 -12.68
CA GLY A 167 -1.33 0.84 -12.38
C GLY A 167 -1.07 2.32 -12.61
N SER A 168 0.08 2.84 -12.19
CA SER A 168 0.43 4.26 -12.39
C SER A 168 0.52 4.60 -13.89
N ALA A 169 1.13 3.73 -14.70
CA ALA A 169 1.17 3.90 -16.15
C ALA A 169 -0.23 3.90 -16.79
N ALA A 170 -1.14 3.03 -16.33
CA ALA A 170 -2.51 2.98 -16.83
C ALA A 170 -3.33 4.23 -16.41
N LEU A 171 -3.05 4.80 -15.24
CA LEU A 171 -3.70 6.03 -14.79
C LEU A 171 -3.18 7.26 -15.54
N GLU A 172 -1.88 7.31 -15.82
CA GLU A 172 -1.25 8.34 -16.65
C GLU A 172 -1.90 8.38 -18.05
N GLU A 173 -1.97 7.23 -18.73
CA GLU A 173 -2.65 7.09 -20.03
C GLU A 173 -4.12 7.53 -19.95
N TRP A 174 -4.83 7.11 -18.90
CA TRP A 174 -6.24 7.48 -18.70
C TRP A 174 -6.46 9.00 -18.53
N VAL A 175 -5.57 9.70 -17.81
CA VAL A 175 -5.63 11.15 -17.66
C VAL A 175 -5.30 11.87 -18.97
N GLU A 176 -4.30 11.38 -19.70
CA GLU A 176 -3.90 11.90 -21.01
C GLU A 176 -5.04 11.81 -22.03
N GLU A 177 -5.64 10.62 -22.16
CA GLU A 177 -6.80 10.40 -23.04
C GLU A 177 -8.01 11.26 -22.63
N GLY A 178 -8.14 11.54 -21.34
CA GLY A 178 -9.17 12.41 -20.78
C GLY A 178 -9.01 13.90 -21.06
N GLY A 179 -7.85 14.33 -21.58
CA GLY A 179 -7.54 15.75 -21.77
C GLY A 179 -7.43 16.53 -20.45
N LEU A 180 -7.25 15.84 -19.32
CA LEU A 180 -7.17 16.43 -17.99
C LEU A 180 -5.74 16.85 -17.60
N LEU A 181 -4.82 16.77 -18.55
CA LEU A 181 -3.41 17.13 -18.41
C LEU A 181 -3.21 18.54 -17.84
N HIS A 182 -3.97 19.50 -18.36
CA HIS A 182 -3.93 20.90 -17.95
C HIS A 182 -4.33 21.13 -16.47
N VAL A 183 -5.14 20.23 -15.90
CA VAL A 183 -5.55 20.28 -14.49
C VAL A 183 -4.38 19.94 -13.57
N LEU A 184 -3.56 18.95 -13.98
CA LEU A 184 -2.43 18.49 -13.19
C LEU A 184 -1.21 19.39 -13.29
N VAL A 185 -1.01 19.99 -14.46
CA VAL A 185 0.18 20.79 -14.78
C VAL A 185 -0.07 22.30 -14.53
N GLY A 186 -1.33 22.72 -14.39
CA GLY A 186 -1.72 24.13 -14.30
C GLY A 186 -1.75 24.80 -15.68
N ASP A 187 -2.66 25.75 -15.86
CA ASP A 187 -2.78 26.56 -17.08
C ASP A 187 -1.55 27.51 -17.13
N GLN A 188 -0.52 27.14 -17.89
CA GLN A 188 0.64 28.01 -18.14
C GLN A 188 0.33 28.99 -19.28
N ASP A 189 -0.53 29.97 -18.98
CA ASP A 189 -0.64 31.21 -19.75
C ASP A 189 0.21 32.31 -19.07
N ASP A 190 1.50 32.05 -18.80
CA ASP A 190 2.43 33.12 -18.42
C ASP A 190 3.77 32.97 -19.14
N GLU A 191 4.10 34.03 -19.88
CA GLU A 191 5.27 34.13 -20.74
C GLU A 191 6.55 34.16 -19.89
N GLY A 192 7.31 33.06 -19.89
CA GLY A 192 8.76 33.11 -19.67
C GLY A 192 9.31 32.50 -18.38
N ASP A 193 9.20 31.18 -18.23
CA ASP A 193 10.27 30.39 -17.61
C ASP A 193 10.19 28.93 -18.13
N GLU A 194 11.03 28.57 -19.10
CA GLU A 194 10.99 27.28 -19.82
C GLU A 194 11.53 26.08 -19.01
N ASP A 195 11.85 26.24 -17.71
CA ASP A 195 12.60 25.25 -16.92
C ASP A 195 11.88 24.77 -15.63
N SER A 196 10.58 25.05 -15.47
CA SER A 196 9.79 24.57 -14.30
C SER A 196 8.36 24.15 -14.64
N GLY A 197 8.12 23.69 -15.87
CA GLY A 197 6.88 23.00 -16.23
C GLY A 197 6.89 21.58 -15.71
N GLY A 198 6.22 21.32 -14.59
CA GLY A 198 5.99 19.95 -14.11
C GLY A 198 5.21 19.17 -15.17
N THR A 199 5.77 18.06 -15.63
CA THR A 199 5.12 17.16 -16.59
C THR A 199 4.10 16.27 -15.90
N VAL A 200 3.18 15.64 -16.66
CA VAL A 200 2.34 14.55 -16.10
C VAL A 200 3.19 13.44 -15.53
N GLN A 201 4.33 13.19 -16.16
CA GLN A 201 5.32 12.26 -15.68
C GLN A 201 5.89 12.66 -14.31
N ASP A 202 5.92 13.94 -13.96
CA ASP A 202 6.31 14.42 -12.62
C ASP A 202 5.16 14.24 -11.61
N ALA A 203 3.91 14.55 -12.00
CA ALA A 203 2.75 14.36 -11.13
C ALA A 203 2.49 12.89 -10.79
N PHE A 204 2.58 12.01 -11.78
CA PHE A 204 2.48 10.55 -11.59
C PHE A 204 3.79 9.91 -11.12
N GLY A 205 4.93 10.58 -11.31
CA GLY A 205 6.23 10.16 -10.80
C GLY A 205 6.36 10.27 -9.28
N GLU A 206 5.63 11.21 -8.67
CA GLU A 206 5.51 11.33 -7.22
C GLU A 206 4.47 10.35 -6.62
N LEU A 207 3.61 9.73 -7.43
CA LEU A 207 2.68 8.73 -6.91
C LEU A 207 3.43 7.49 -6.41
N PHE A 208 3.05 7.04 -5.23
CA PHE A 208 3.65 5.88 -4.57
C PHE A 208 5.15 6.01 -4.29
N HIS A 209 5.73 7.22 -4.30
CA HIS A 209 7.16 7.40 -4.05
C HIS A 209 7.57 6.86 -2.66
N ARG A 210 6.70 6.99 -1.64
CA ARG A 210 6.99 6.51 -0.28
C ARG A 210 7.03 4.99 -0.28
N THR A 211 6.02 4.34 -0.84
CA THR A 211 5.95 2.89 -0.97
C THR A 211 7.09 2.34 -1.81
N LEU A 212 7.41 2.93 -2.95
CA LEU A 212 8.48 2.46 -3.82
C LEU A 212 9.87 2.61 -3.16
N LYS A 213 10.08 3.68 -2.40
CA LYS A 213 11.28 3.86 -1.58
C LYS A 213 11.39 2.76 -0.53
N GLU A 214 10.34 2.51 0.25
CA GLU A 214 10.29 1.41 1.23
C GLU A 214 10.49 0.03 0.58
N LEU A 215 9.97 -0.16 -0.64
CA LEU A 215 10.16 -1.39 -1.40
C LEU A 215 11.63 -1.60 -1.81
N GLY A 216 12.34 -0.53 -2.19
CA GLY A 216 13.74 -0.52 -2.60
C GLY A 216 14.76 -0.52 -1.46
N GLU A 217 14.49 0.14 -0.32
CA GLU A 217 15.42 0.22 0.82
C GLU A 217 15.73 -1.17 1.41
N LEU A 218 14.77 -2.09 1.39
CA LEU A 218 14.96 -3.45 1.90
C LEU A 218 15.66 -4.38 0.90
N GLU A 219 15.62 -4.08 -0.40
CA GLU A 219 16.31 -4.85 -1.46
C GLU A 219 17.84 -4.60 -1.43
N GLY A 220 18.28 -3.52 -0.77
CA GLY A 220 19.69 -3.23 -0.49
C GLY A 220 20.32 -4.04 0.64
N VAL A 221 19.55 -4.83 1.41
CA VAL A 221 20.07 -5.75 2.43
C VAL A 221 20.40 -7.11 1.78
N LEU A 222 21.29 -7.11 0.79
CA LEU A 222 21.89 -8.33 0.28
C LEU A 222 23.15 -8.64 1.10
N VAL A 223 22.97 -9.61 2.01
CA VAL A 223 23.88 -10.71 2.39
C VAL A 223 25.38 -10.38 2.40
N PRO A 224 26.10 -10.49 3.54
CA PRO A 224 27.55 -10.56 3.51
C PRO A 224 27.92 -11.72 2.59
N VAL A 225 28.53 -11.40 1.45
CA VAL A 225 29.15 -12.40 0.58
C VAL A 225 30.14 -13.13 1.48
N ALA A 226 29.81 -14.36 1.86
CA ALA A 226 30.78 -15.26 2.43
C ALA A 226 31.79 -15.49 1.31
N ASP A 227 32.93 -14.84 1.47
CA ASP A 227 34.08 -14.93 0.57
C ASP A 227 34.38 -16.43 0.35
N PRO A 228 34.15 -16.99 -0.85
CA PRO A 228 34.44 -18.39 -1.10
C PRO A 228 35.95 -18.63 -1.28
N ASP A 229 36.76 -17.56 -1.34
CA ASP A 229 38.21 -17.62 -1.56
C ASP A 229 38.98 -17.16 -0.31
N GLY A 230 38.58 -17.68 0.85
CA GLY A 230 39.45 -17.73 2.01
C GLY A 230 40.62 -18.68 1.76
N ASP A 231 41.63 -18.19 1.03
CA ASP A 231 42.95 -18.80 0.88
C ASP A 231 43.48 -19.17 2.27
N MET A 232 43.37 -20.45 2.60
CA MET A 232 44.17 -21.04 3.66
C MET A 232 45.57 -21.27 3.08
N ASP A 233 46.40 -20.23 3.16
CA ASP A 233 47.86 -20.38 3.13
C ASP A 233 48.24 -21.26 4.33
N VAL A 234 48.30 -22.57 4.09
CA VAL A 234 48.92 -23.52 5.00
C VAL A 234 50.42 -23.39 4.79
N ASP A 235 51.05 -22.45 5.50
CA ASP A 235 52.49 -22.40 5.66
C ASP A 235 52.94 -23.64 6.43
N ILE A 236 53.29 -24.69 5.68
CA ILE A 236 54.01 -25.85 6.20
C ILE A 236 55.45 -25.39 6.45
N MET A 237 55.72 -24.95 7.69
CA MET A 237 57.09 -24.89 8.19
C MET A 237 57.63 -26.34 8.27
N MET A 238 58.52 -26.69 7.34
CA MET A 238 59.48 -27.77 7.55
C MET A 238 60.72 -27.18 8.22
N ASP A 239 60.95 -27.63 9.45
CA ASP A 239 62.21 -27.51 10.17
C ASP A 239 63.37 -28.13 9.37
N ASP A 240 64.51 -27.44 9.34
CA ASP A 240 65.86 -28.03 9.43
C ASP A 240 66.85 -26.98 9.99
#